data_AF-A0A925TP37-F1
#
_entry.id   AF-A0A925TP37-F1
#
_cell.length_a   1.000
_cell.length_b   1.000
_cell.length_c   1.000
_cell.angle_alpha   90.00
_cell.angle_beta   90.00
_cell.angle_gamma   90.00
#
_symmetry.space_group_name_H-M   'P 1'
#
loop_
_entity.id
_entity.type
_entity.pdbx_description
1 polymer ?
#
loop_
_entity_poly.entity_id
_entity_poly.type
_entity_poly.pdbx_seq_one_letter_code
_entity_poly.pdbx_strand_id
1 'polypeptide(L)' 'MSIKKILGIVWILMGGAIIPFIVLRAIQEIGEKPTQDNWIFWSIVLIVLMPIIALSMILFGWYAWQGEYEMIT' A
#
# COMPACT_ATOMS: atom_id res chain seq x y z
N MET A 1 -16.11 18.78 8.35
CA MET A 1 -15.17 18.37 9.42
C MET A 1 -14.97 16.85 9.58
N SER A 2 -15.31 15.98 8.61
CA SER A 2 -15.15 14.52 8.84
C SER A 2 -14.63 13.71 7.65
N ILE A 3 -14.66 14.25 6.42
CA ILE A 3 -14.20 13.53 5.22
C ILE A 3 -12.72 13.15 5.30
N LYS A 4 -11.88 14.05 5.84
CA LYS A 4 -10.41 13.87 5.85
C LYS A 4 -9.97 12.75 6.82
N LYS A 5 -10.60 12.66 8.00
CA LYS A 5 -10.33 11.59 8.99
C LYS A 5 -10.78 10.21 8.53
N ILE A 6 -11.96 10.12 7.90
CA ILE A 6 -12.47 8.84 7.34
C ILE A 6 -11.57 8.36 6.21
N LEU A 7 -11.16 9.27 5.31
CA LEU A 7 -10.25 8.94 4.22
C LEU A 7 -8.92 8.39 4.76
N GLY A 8 -8.31 9.02 5.79
CA GLY A 8 -7.07 8.52 6.39
C GLY A 8 -7.15 7.08 6.90
N ILE A 9 -8.25 6.72 7.59
CA ILE A 9 -8.49 5.34 8.06
C ILE A 9 -8.68 4.38 6.89
N VAL A 10 -9.40 4.78 5.85
CA VAL A 10 -9.56 3.99 4.62
C VAL A 10 -8.22 3.74 3.95
N TRP A 11 -7.31 4.73 3.90
CA TRP A 11 -5.96 4.55 3.36
C TRP A 11 -5.10 3.59 4.19
N ILE A 12 -5.19 3.61 5.52
CA ILE A 12 -4.46 2.64 6.36
C ILE A 12 -4.99 1.22 6.15
N LEU A 13 -6.32 1.05 6.13
CA LEU A 13 -6.95 -0.25 5.89
C LEU A 13 -6.64 -0.80 4.49
N MET A 14 -6.71 0.05 3.46
CA MET A 14 -6.34 -0.33 2.10
C MET A 14 -4.84 -0.69 1.99
N GLY A 15 -3.96 -0.01 2.73
CA GLY A 15 -2.52 -0.29 2.72
C GLY A 15 -2.20 -1.64 3.32
N GLY A 16 -2.86 -1.97 4.43
CA GLY A 16 -2.79 -3.31 5.02
C GLY A 16 -3.38 -4.39 4.11
N ALA A 17 -4.48 -4.11 3.41
CA ALA A 17 -5.15 -5.07 2.52
C ALA A 17 -4.40 -5.34 1.20
N ILE A 18 -3.61 -4.37 0.72
CA ILE A 18 -2.84 -4.50 -0.53
C ILE A 18 -1.67 -5.48 -0.40
N ILE A 19 -1.08 -5.61 0.78
CA ILE A 19 0.06 -6.51 1.04
C ILE A 19 -0.30 -7.97 0.73
N PRO A 20 -1.33 -8.59 1.35
CA PRO A 20 -1.70 -9.97 1.05
C PRO A 20 -2.17 -10.14 -0.40
N PHE A 21 -2.80 -9.13 -0.99
CA PHE A 21 -3.25 -9.18 -2.39
C PHE A 21 -2.08 -9.29 -3.38
N ILE A 22 -1.03 -8.48 -3.20
CA ILE A 22 0.17 -8.50 -4.04
C ILE A 22 0.94 -9.81 -3.85
N VAL A 23 1.04 -10.32 -2.62
CA VAL A 23 1.72 -11.59 -2.33
C VAL A 23 1.00 -12.76 -3.01
N LEU A 24 -0.33 -12.83 -2.92
CA LEU A 24 -1.12 -13.87 -3.59
C LEU A 24 -0.95 -13.81 -5.12
N ARG A 25 -1.03 -12.60 -5.68
CA ARG A 25 -0.78 -12.35 -7.11
C ARG A 25 0.61 -12.81 -7.54
N ALA A 26 1.65 -12.53 -6.74
CA ALA A 26 3.01 -12.95 -7.02
C ALA A 26 3.14 -14.48 -7.08
N ILE A 27 2.55 -15.18 -6.09
CA ILE A 27 2.59 -16.64 -6.03
C ILE A 27 1.85 -17.26 -7.22
N GLN A 28 0.68 -16.73 -7.57
CA GLN A 28 -0.11 -17.22 -8.71
C GLN A 28 0.64 -17.05 -10.02
N GLU A 29 1.17 -15.86 -10.29
CA GLU A 29 1.83 -15.56 -11.56
C GLU A 29 3.17 -16.28 -11.71
N ILE A 30 3.93 -16.44 -10.61
CA ILE A 30 5.17 -17.24 -10.60
C ILE A 30 4.84 -18.73 -10.81
N GLY A 31 3.74 -19.23 -10.23
CA GLY A 31 3.30 -20.61 -10.36
C GLY A 31 2.79 -20.96 -11.77
N GLU A 32 2.10 -20.03 -12.43
CA GLU A 32 1.62 -20.22 -13.80
C GLU A 32 2.73 -20.10 -14.85
N LYS A 33 3.69 -19.18 -14.64
CA LYS A 33 4.81 -18.95 -15.55
C LYS A 33 6.10 -18.77 -14.77
N PRO A 34 6.83 -19.87 -14.47
CA PRO A 34 8.10 -19.82 -13.77
C PRO A 34 9.23 -19.39 -14.71
N THR A 35 9.08 -18.23 -15.34
CA THR A 35 10.14 -17.59 -16.13
C THR A 35 11.02 -16.73 -15.23
N GLN A 36 12.29 -16.61 -15.59
CA GLN A 36 13.25 -15.80 -14.83
C GLN A 36 12.83 -14.32 -14.79
N ASP A 37 12.23 -13.83 -15.88
CA ASP A 37 11.71 -12.46 -15.98
C ASP A 37 10.57 -12.19 -14.99
N ASN A 38 9.63 -13.13 -14.84
CA ASN A 38 8.53 -13.01 -13.88
C ASN A 38 9.04 -12.99 -12.43
N TRP A 39 10.02 -13.83 -12.11
CA TRP A 39 10.66 -13.85 -10.80
C TRP A 39 11.31 -12.51 -10.45
N ILE A 40 12.05 -11.92 -11.39
CA ILE A 40 12.71 -10.62 -11.20
C ILE A 40 11.66 -9.52 -11.02
N PHE A 41 10.63 -9.49 -11.87
CA PHE A 41 9.54 -8.51 -11.78
C PHE A 41 8.85 -8.54 -10.42
N TRP A 42 8.38 -9.72 -9.98
CA TRP A 42 7.68 -9.86 -8.69
C TRP A 42 8.58 -9.61 -7.48
N SER A 43 9.87 -9.93 -7.56
CA SER A 43 10.83 -9.60 -6.50
C SER A 43 11.00 -8.10 -6.33
N ILE A 44 11.07 -7.33 -7.42
CA ILE A 44 11.12 -5.86 -7.36
C ILE A 44 9.81 -5.32 -6.78
N VAL A 45 8.67 -5.88 -7.17
CA VAL A 45 7.37 -5.47 -6.65
C VAL A 45 7.28 -5.68 -5.14
N LEU A 46 7.76 -6.82 -4.63
CA LEU A 46 7.70 -7.14 -3.20
C LEU A 46 8.75 -6.37 -2.37
N ILE A 47 9.96 -6.17 -2.90
CA ILE A 47 11.07 -5.56 -2.14
C ILE A 47 11.06 -4.04 -2.24
N VAL A 48 10.61 -3.46 -3.36
CA VAL A 48 10.67 -2.02 -3.62
C VAL A 48 9.28 -1.40 -3.60
N LEU A 49 8.37 -1.87 -4.47
CA LEU A 49 7.05 -1.23 -4.60
C LEU A 49 6.19 -1.42 -3.36
N MET A 50 6.14 -2.63 -2.79
CA MET A 50 5.31 -2.94 -1.63
C MET A 50 5.66 -2.08 -0.41
N PRO A 51 6.92 -1.96 0.05
CA PRO A 51 7.23 -1.09 1.18
C PRO A 51 7.01 0.38 0.85
N ILE A 52 7.26 0.83 -0.38
CA ILE A 52 6.96 2.22 -0.79
C ILE A 52 5.45 2.49 -0.69
N ILE A 53 4.61 1.59 -1.20
CA ILE A 53 3.15 1.74 -1.16
C ILE A 53 2.66 1.69 0.30
N ALA A 54 3.12 0.72 1.09
CA ALA A 54 2.73 0.58 2.48
C ALA A 54 3.14 1.80 3.31
N LEU A 55 4.40 2.26 3.20
CA LEU A 55 4.88 3.46 3.87
C LEU A 55 4.09 4.69 3.44
N SER A 56 3.87 4.86 2.13
CA SER A 56 3.12 5.99 1.59
C SER A 56 1.68 6.02 2.12
N MET A 57 1.00 4.87 2.20
CA MET A 57 -0.36 4.78 2.72
C MET A 57 -0.44 5.00 4.23
N ILE A 58 0.55 4.51 4.99
CA ILE A 58 0.66 4.75 6.43
C ILE A 58 0.93 6.24 6.72
N LEU A 59 1.89 6.86 6.02
CA LEU A 59 2.19 8.30 6.12
C LEU A 59 0.97 9.15 5.75
N PHE A 60 0.28 8.81 4.66
CA PHE A 60 -0.92 9.52 4.23
C PHE A 60 -2.05 9.40 5.26
N GLY A 61 -2.27 8.20 5.80
CA GLY A 61 -3.22 7.97 6.88
C GLY A 61 -2.88 8.71 8.17
N TRP A 62 -1.59 8.74 8.54
CA TRP A 62 -1.10 9.46 9.71
C TRP A 62 -1.26 10.98 9.56
N TYR A 63 -0.91 11.55 8.40
CA TYR A 63 -1.12 12.98 8.12
C TYR A 63 -2.60 13.36 8.11
N ALA A 64 -3.47 12.50 7.55
CA ALA A 64 -4.91 12.71 7.58
C ALA A 64 -5.50 12.61 9.00
N TRP A 65 -4.91 11.79 9.87
CA TRP A 65 -5.30 11.65 11.28
C TRP A 65 -4.88 12.84 12.14
N GLN A 66 -3.64 13.32 11.97
CA GLN A 66 -3.06 14.43 12.75
C GLN A 66 -3.83 15.75 12.62
N GLY A 67 -4.73 15.89 11.63
CA GLY A 67 -5.70 16.98 11.65
C GLY A 67 -5.10 18.39 11.49
N GLU A 68 -3.83 18.52 11.13
CA GLU A 68 -3.13 19.80 10.88
C GLU A 68 -3.73 20.66 9.74
N TYR A 69 -4.80 20.18 9.09
CA TYR A 69 -5.65 21.01 8.23
C TYR A 69 -6.69 21.84 9.00
N GLU A 70 -6.79 21.73 10.33
CA GLU A 70 -7.63 22.59 11.17
C GLU A 70 -6.92 23.87 11.64
N MET A 71 -5.58 23.95 11.65
CA MET A 71 -4.87 25.10 12.23
C MET A 71 -4.64 26.26 11.24
N ILE A 72 -5.53 26.43 10.26
CA ILE A 72 -5.67 27.68 9.53
C ILE A 72 -7.16 28.01 9.39
N THR A 73 -7.88 28.13 10.52
CA THR A 73 -8.92 29.15 10.70
C THR A 73 -9.16 29.42 12.18
#